data_AF-A0A0D2T3M5-F1
#
_entry.id   AF-A0A0D2T3M5-F1
#
_cell.length_a   1.000
_cell.length_b   1.000
_cell.length_c   1.000
_cell.angle_alpha   90.00
_cell.angle_beta   90.00
_cell.angle_gamma   90.00
#
_symmetry.space_group_name_H-M   'P 1'
#
loop_
_entity.id
_entity.type
_entity.pdbx_description
1 polymer ?
#
loop_
_entity_poly.entity_id
_entity_poly.type
_entity_poly.pdbx_seq_one_letter_code
_entity_poly.pdbx_strand_id
1 'polypeptide(L)'
;MGYRKNVLQFYFCKTFFGKSSSPLTIFLLLPAKTKSDSSKETMAEPYIEQVEYLDVLTKTGKKTGVSKPRGDVHRDGDYHKAVHVWIFAESTQELLLQKRADCKDSWPGLWDISSAGHISAGDSSLITAQRELQEELGVILPKDAFELIFVFLEECVTNNGKFINNEYSDVYLVTTLEPIPREAFTLQ
;
A
#
# COMPACT_ATOMS: atom_id res chain seq x y z
N MET A 1 27.47 -6.20 -2.68
CA MET A 1 26.40 -6.61 -1.75
C MET A 1 25.10 -6.58 -2.55
N GLY A 2 24.63 -7.73 -3.06
CA GLY A 2 23.50 -7.78 -3.99
C GLY A 2 22.16 -7.63 -3.27
N TYR A 3 21.40 -6.59 -3.59
CA TYR A 3 20.02 -6.44 -3.13
C TYR A 3 19.16 -7.52 -3.77
N ARG A 4 18.56 -8.38 -2.94
CA ARG A 4 17.52 -9.30 -3.39
C ARG A 4 16.30 -8.46 -3.75
N LYS A 5 15.80 -8.59 -4.99
CA LYS A 5 14.47 -8.09 -5.36
C LYS A 5 13.48 -8.67 -4.36
N ASN A 6 12.71 -7.79 -3.72
CA ASN A 6 11.73 -8.19 -2.72
C ASN A 6 10.68 -9.08 -3.40
N VAL A 7 10.10 -10.00 -2.64
CA VAL A 7 9.06 -10.90 -3.15
C VAL A 7 7.76 -10.44 -2.53
N LEU A 8 6.99 -9.68 -3.29
CA LEU A 8 5.61 -9.37 -2.94
C LEU A 8 4.78 -10.66 -3.07
N GLN A 9 4.23 -11.13 -1.97
CA GLN A 9 3.44 -12.36 -1.92
C GLN A 9 1.97 -11.97 -1.77
N PHE A 10 1.09 -12.48 -2.63
CA PHE A 10 -0.34 -12.13 -2.63
C PHE A 10 -1.18 -13.20 -1.98
N TYR A 11 -2.15 -12.78 -1.17
CA TYR A 11 -3.03 -13.69 -0.43
C TYR A 11 -4.48 -13.31 -0.68
N PHE A 12 -5.33 -14.31 -0.74
CA PHE A 12 -6.76 -14.15 -0.97
C PHE A 12 -7.52 -14.50 0.30
N CYS A 13 -8.21 -13.51 0.90
CA CYS A 13 -9.10 -13.75 2.03
C CYS A 13 -10.53 -13.97 1.53
N LYS A 14 -11.12 -15.13 1.81
CA LYS A 14 -12.56 -15.38 1.63
C LYS A 14 -13.28 -15.12 2.94
N THR A 15 -13.89 -13.95 3.10
CA THR A 15 -15.10 -13.71 3.92
C THR A 15 -15.38 -12.22 4.07
N PHE A 16 -16.60 -11.77 3.71
CA PHE A 16 -17.58 -11.09 4.59
C PHE A 16 -18.74 -10.54 3.75
N PHE A 17 -19.91 -11.19 3.78
CA PHE A 17 -21.27 -10.61 3.87
C PHE A 17 -22.29 -11.76 3.78
N GLY A 18 -22.78 -12.23 4.94
CA GLY A 18 -23.98 -13.10 5.04
C GLY A 18 -23.73 -14.61 5.14
N LYS A 19 -23.97 -15.15 6.35
CA LYS A 19 -24.29 -16.56 6.67
C LYS A 19 -23.60 -17.65 5.83
N SER A 20 -22.31 -17.90 6.04
CA SER A 20 -21.81 -19.29 5.99
C SER A 20 -20.68 -19.48 6.99
N SER A 21 -20.80 -20.53 7.80
CA SER A 21 -19.76 -21.03 8.72
C SER A 21 -18.74 -21.87 7.95
N SER A 22 -18.19 -21.31 6.87
CA SER A 22 -17.12 -21.94 6.10
C SER A 22 -15.77 -21.51 6.69
N PRO A 23 -14.83 -22.43 6.95
CA PRO A 23 -13.52 -22.08 7.47
C PRO A 23 -12.81 -21.14 6.48
N LEU A 24 -12.18 -20.07 7.00
CA LEU A 24 -11.24 -19.25 6.24
C LEU A 24 -10.22 -20.19 5.57
N THR A 25 -10.33 -20.33 4.25
CA THR A 25 -9.38 -21.14 3.49
C THR A 25 -8.29 -20.21 3.01
N ILE A 26 -7.17 -20.21 3.74
CA ILE A 26 -5.97 -19.45 3.42
C ILE A 26 -5.13 -20.31 2.44
N PHE A 27 -5.03 -19.90 1.17
CA PHE A 27 -4.10 -20.53 0.23
C PHE A 27 -2.71 -19.90 0.36
N LEU A 28 -1.75 -20.70 0.86
CA LEU A 28 -0.35 -20.31 0.98
C LEU A 28 0.40 -20.70 -0.31
N LEU A 29 1.00 -19.75 -1.02
CA LEU A 29 1.78 -20.04 -2.23
C LEU A 29 3.23 -19.63 -2.07
N LEU A 30 4.10 -20.60 -1.86
CA LEU A 30 5.55 -20.43 -1.77
C LEU A 30 6.16 -20.19 -3.18
N PRO A 31 7.19 -19.35 -3.31
CA PRO A 31 7.83 -19.09 -4.61
C PRO A 31 8.68 -20.27 -5.10
N ALA A 32 8.69 -20.45 -6.43
CA ALA A 32 9.65 -21.31 -7.13
C ALA A 32 11.02 -20.62 -7.22
N LYS A 33 12.11 -21.39 -7.01
CA LYS A 33 13.49 -20.89 -7.11
C LYS A 33 13.86 -20.56 -8.56
N THR A 34 14.35 -19.36 -8.84
CA THR A 34 15.07 -19.03 -10.07
C THR A 34 16.57 -18.85 -9.80
N LYS A 35 17.39 -19.27 -10.77
CA LYS A 35 18.85 -19.28 -10.70
C LYS A 35 19.43 -17.87 -10.87
N SER A 36 20.48 -17.59 -10.12
CA SER A 36 21.29 -16.38 -10.19
C SER A 36 22.16 -16.36 -11.45
N ASP A 37 22.27 -15.21 -12.11
CA ASP A 37 23.35 -14.95 -13.06
C ASP A 37 24.02 -13.60 -12.83
N SER A 38 25.31 -13.57 -13.18
CA SER A 38 26.35 -12.69 -12.66
C SER A 38 26.38 -11.25 -13.19
N SER A 39 26.98 -10.40 -12.35
CA SER A 39 27.27 -8.96 -12.40
C SER A 39 27.72 -8.34 -13.73
N LYS A 40 27.23 -7.12 -13.99
CA LYS A 40 27.99 -6.03 -14.63
C LYS A 40 27.85 -4.77 -13.76
N GLU A 41 28.99 -4.20 -13.36
CA GLU A 41 29.09 -2.91 -12.67
C GLU A 41 28.87 -1.78 -13.68
N THR A 42 27.91 -0.90 -13.36
CA THR A 42 27.68 0.37 -14.07
C THR A 42 27.85 1.48 -13.05
N MET A 43 28.62 2.51 -13.39
CA MET A 43 28.88 3.67 -12.54
C MET A 43 27.55 4.34 -12.18
N ALA A 44 27.25 4.43 -10.88
CA ALA A 44 26.00 5.00 -10.39
C ALA A 44 26.03 6.53 -10.52
N GLU A 45 25.07 7.08 -11.27
CA GLU A 45 24.71 8.50 -11.16
C GLU A 45 24.27 8.82 -9.72
N PRO A 46 24.50 10.04 -9.21
CA PRO A 46 24.08 10.41 -7.87
C PRO A 46 22.56 10.30 -7.74
N TYR A 47 22.12 9.32 -6.95
CA TYR A 47 20.71 9.14 -6.60
C TYR A 47 20.27 10.34 -5.76
N ILE A 48 19.47 11.23 -6.37
CA ILE A 48 18.76 12.27 -5.63
C ILE A 48 17.57 11.58 -4.97
N GLU A 49 17.66 11.34 -3.66
CA GLU A 49 16.53 10.85 -2.87
C GLU A 49 15.43 11.91 -2.91
N GLN A 50 14.37 11.63 -3.67
CA GLN A 50 13.18 12.49 -3.72
C GLN A 50 12.52 12.40 -2.35
N VAL A 51 12.58 13.48 -1.58
CA VAL A 51 11.94 13.57 -0.27
C VAL A 51 10.44 13.72 -0.48
N GLU A 52 9.66 12.75 -0.05
CA GLU A 52 8.20 12.81 -0.05
C GLU A 52 7.71 13.87 0.94
N TYR A 53 6.84 14.79 0.50
CA TYR A 53 6.20 15.80 1.33
C TYR A 53 4.72 15.47 1.49
N LEU A 54 4.17 15.68 2.69
CA LEU A 54 2.77 15.46 3.02
C LEU A 54 2.12 16.74 3.54
N ASP A 55 0.83 16.94 3.22
CA ASP A 55 0.04 18.03 3.78
C ASP A 55 -0.29 17.76 5.27
N VAL A 56 0.01 18.74 6.12
CA VAL A 56 -0.33 18.69 7.55
C VAL A 56 -1.78 19.11 7.75
N LEU A 57 -2.49 18.32 8.55
CA LEU A 57 -3.89 18.51 8.90
C LEU A 57 -4.04 18.90 10.36
N THR A 58 -5.18 19.51 10.66
CA THR A 58 -5.67 19.59 12.03
C THR A 58 -6.10 18.20 12.51
N LYS A 59 -6.24 18.04 13.83
CA LYS A 59 -6.87 16.86 14.46
C LYS A 59 -8.31 16.56 13.99
N THR A 60 -8.92 17.46 13.24
CA THR A 60 -10.26 17.28 12.64
C THR A 60 -10.19 17.00 11.14
N GLY A 61 -9.00 16.73 10.60
CA GLY A 61 -8.77 16.37 9.19
C GLY A 61 -8.78 17.54 8.22
N LYS A 62 -8.73 18.79 8.69
CA LYS A 62 -8.71 19.98 7.81
C LYS A 62 -7.28 20.36 7.44
N LYS A 63 -7.02 20.72 6.18
CA LYS A 63 -5.71 21.21 5.75
C LYS A 63 -5.30 22.46 6.53
N THR A 64 -4.06 22.50 6.98
CA THR A 64 -3.47 23.66 7.67
C THR A 64 -2.84 24.67 6.71
N GLY A 65 -2.56 24.23 5.47
CA GLY A 65 -1.76 25.00 4.50
C GLY A 65 -0.25 24.81 4.66
N VAL A 66 0.19 23.99 5.61
CA VAL A 66 1.59 23.59 5.81
C VAL A 66 1.80 22.19 5.25
N SER A 67 2.94 21.95 4.62
CA SER A 67 3.39 20.62 4.21
C SER A 67 4.79 20.37 4.78
N LYS A 68 5.09 19.12 5.14
CA LYS A 68 6.37 18.72 5.75
C LYS A 68 6.91 17.46 5.09
N PRO A 69 8.23 17.20 5.12
CA PRO A 69 8.79 15.91 4.77
C PRO A 69 8.10 14.79 5.56
N ARG A 70 7.84 13.64 4.92
CA ARG A 70 7.19 12.48 5.57
C ARG A 70 7.85 12.11 6.90
N GLY A 71 9.18 12.12 6.96
CA GLY A 71 9.92 11.79 8.19
C GLY A 71 9.62 12.77 9.34
N ASP A 72 9.44 14.05 9.03
CA ASP A 72 9.11 15.08 10.02
C ASP A 72 7.66 14.92 10.51
N VAL A 73 6.72 14.62 9.60
CA VAL A 73 5.31 14.37 9.94
C VAL A 73 5.19 13.23 10.97
N HIS A 74 5.84 12.10 10.72
CA HIS A 74 5.79 10.95 11.63
C HIS A 74 6.59 11.14 12.92
N ARG A 75 7.65 11.97 12.90
CA ARG A 75 8.39 12.33 14.11
C ARG A 75 7.56 13.24 15.01
N ASP A 76 6.93 14.24 14.43
CA ASP A 76 6.19 15.28 15.16
C ASP A 76 4.76 14.82 15.53
N GLY A 77 4.26 13.76 14.88
CA GLY A 77 2.89 13.26 15.06
C GLY A 77 1.84 14.16 14.39
N ASP A 78 2.21 14.80 13.29
CA ASP A 78 1.28 15.62 12.53
C ASP A 78 0.22 14.75 11.84
N TYR A 79 -1.03 15.22 11.88
CA TYR A 79 -2.11 14.56 11.15
C TYR A 79 -1.88 14.71 9.65
N HIS A 80 -2.04 13.64 8.89
CA HIS A 80 -1.84 13.61 7.44
C HIS A 80 -2.83 12.64 6.77
N LYS A 81 -2.81 12.55 5.43
CA LYS A 81 -3.69 11.64 4.69
C LYS A 81 -2.92 10.53 3.98
N ALA A 82 -3.57 9.39 3.87
CA ALA A 82 -3.20 8.27 3.02
C ALA A 82 -4.40 7.73 2.26
N VAL A 83 -4.13 6.78 1.37
CA VAL A 83 -5.14 6.01 0.64
C VAL A 83 -4.97 4.54 0.91
N HIS A 84 -6.10 3.86 1.07
CA HIS A 84 -6.17 2.41 1.21
C HIS A 84 -6.98 1.86 0.04
N VAL A 85 -6.36 1.07 -0.83
CA VAL A 85 -7.05 0.41 -1.95
C VAL A 85 -7.25 -1.06 -1.62
N TRP A 86 -8.51 -1.49 -1.66
CA TRP A 86 -8.92 -2.88 -1.51
C TRP A 86 -9.42 -3.43 -2.84
N ILE A 87 -8.84 -4.54 -3.31
CA ILE A 87 -9.30 -5.24 -4.51
C ILE A 87 -10.08 -6.48 -4.11
N PHE A 88 -11.34 -6.52 -4.53
CA PHE A 88 -12.25 -7.63 -4.29
C PHE A 88 -12.66 -8.28 -5.63
N ALA A 89 -12.65 -9.61 -5.68
CA ALA A 89 -13.11 -10.39 -6.82
C ALA A 89 -14.48 -11.03 -6.52
N GLU A 90 -15.51 -10.66 -7.29
CA GLU A 90 -16.89 -11.11 -7.05
C GLU A 90 -17.07 -12.61 -7.29
N SER A 91 -16.50 -13.16 -8.37
CA SER A 91 -16.68 -14.56 -8.75
C SER A 91 -16.17 -15.53 -7.69
N THR A 92 -15.08 -15.18 -7.00
CA THR A 92 -14.43 -16.02 -5.99
C THR A 92 -14.70 -15.58 -4.55
N GLN A 93 -15.24 -14.37 -4.36
CA GLN A 93 -15.43 -13.70 -3.07
C GLN A 93 -14.10 -13.52 -2.32
N GLU A 94 -13.04 -13.21 -3.06
CA GLU A 94 -11.68 -13.11 -2.54
C GLU A 94 -11.22 -11.65 -2.47
N LEU A 95 -10.53 -11.32 -1.38
CA LEU A 95 -9.87 -10.04 -1.18
C LEU A 95 -8.37 -10.18 -1.38
N LEU A 96 -7.77 -9.36 -2.24
CA LEU A 96 -6.32 -9.34 -2.47
C LEU A 96 -5.60 -8.67 -1.29
N LEU A 97 -4.65 -9.37 -0.68
CA LEU A 97 -3.75 -8.85 0.34
C LEU A 97 -2.32 -8.85 -0.17
N GLN A 98 -1.54 -7.87 0.27
CA GLN A 98 -0.14 -7.72 -0.05
C GLN A 98 0.73 -8.17 1.13
N LYS A 99 1.89 -8.79 0.86
CA LYS A 99 2.95 -8.92 1.86
C LYS A 99 3.90 -7.75 1.73
N ARG A 100 4.09 -6.97 2.79
CA ARG A 100 5.04 -5.84 2.77
C ARG A 100 6.46 -6.34 2.58
N ALA A 101 7.23 -5.63 1.75
CA ALA A 101 8.65 -5.89 1.58
C ALA A 101 9.44 -5.71 2.87
N ASP A 102 10.50 -6.50 3.06
CA ASP A 102 11.33 -6.44 4.27
C ASP A 102 12.07 -5.10 4.44
N CYS A 103 12.21 -4.34 3.37
CA CYS A 103 12.88 -3.04 3.36
C CYS A 103 11.95 -1.86 3.71
N LYS A 104 10.64 -2.09 3.93
CA LYS A 104 9.74 -1.02 4.37
C LYS A 104 10.13 -0.59 5.79
N ASP A 105 10.09 0.72 6.03
CA ASP A 105 10.45 1.33 7.31
C ASP A 105 9.40 1.08 8.41
N SER A 106 8.15 0.84 8.02
CA SER A 106 7.05 0.40 8.88
C SER A 106 6.56 -1.00 8.50
N TRP A 107 6.39 -1.84 9.53
CA TRP A 107 5.75 -3.16 9.45
C TRP A 107 6.33 -4.12 8.37
N PRO A 108 7.66 -4.29 8.28
CA PRO A 108 8.27 -5.14 7.27
C PRO A 108 7.81 -6.60 7.38
N GLY A 109 7.51 -7.24 6.25
CA GLY A 109 7.15 -8.66 6.18
C GLY A 109 5.73 -9.01 6.65
N LEU A 110 4.93 -8.03 7.10
CA LEU A 110 3.55 -8.23 7.53
C LEU A 110 2.57 -8.24 6.34
N TRP A 111 1.39 -8.81 6.60
CA TRP A 111 0.23 -8.71 5.69
C TRP A 111 -0.35 -7.32 5.75
N ASP A 112 -0.71 -6.82 4.59
CA ASP A 112 -1.29 -5.50 4.39
C ASP A 112 -2.43 -5.57 3.37
N ILE A 113 -3.13 -4.47 3.23
CA ILE A 113 -4.17 -4.25 2.23
C ILE A 113 -3.62 -4.39 0.81
N SER A 114 -4.48 -4.33 -0.22
CA SER A 114 -4.04 -4.58 -1.60
C SER A 114 -2.98 -3.58 -2.07
N SER A 115 -3.18 -2.28 -1.76
CA SER A 115 -2.16 -1.23 -1.93
C SER A 115 -2.45 -0.05 -1.00
N ALA A 116 -1.40 0.57 -0.47
CA ALA A 116 -1.49 1.67 0.48
C ALA A 116 -0.37 2.69 0.26
N GLY A 117 -0.67 3.97 0.45
CA GLY A 117 0.38 5.00 0.47
C GLY A 117 -0.12 6.38 0.85
N HIS A 118 0.81 7.29 1.15
CA HIS A 118 0.45 8.62 1.60
C HIS A 118 -0.01 9.49 0.43
N ILE A 119 -0.90 10.43 0.72
CA ILE A 119 -1.23 11.48 -0.24
C ILE A 119 -0.13 12.54 -0.18
N SER A 120 0.67 12.61 -1.26
CA SER A 120 1.67 13.65 -1.44
C SER A 120 1.06 15.05 -1.33
N ALA A 121 1.86 16.02 -0.89
CA ALA A 121 1.42 17.39 -0.69
C ALA A 121 0.80 17.97 -1.96
N GLY A 122 -0.43 18.49 -1.85
CA GLY A 122 -1.18 19.02 -2.99
C GLY A 122 -1.91 17.99 -3.87
N ASP A 123 -1.62 16.69 -3.74
CA ASP A 123 -2.29 15.66 -4.53
C ASP A 123 -3.74 15.42 -4.06
N SER A 124 -4.51 14.82 -4.96
CA SER A 124 -5.85 14.33 -4.67
C SER A 124 -5.82 12.85 -4.31
N SER A 125 -6.74 12.46 -3.43
CA SER A 125 -6.90 11.08 -2.98
C SER A 125 -6.99 10.05 -4.12
N LEU A 126 -7.85 10.29 -5.11
CA LEU A 126 -8.04 9.36 -6.21
C LEU A 126 -6.79 9.21 -7.10
N ILE A 127 -6.06 10.30 -7.35
CA ILE A 127 -4.80 10.25 -8.11
C ILE A 127 -3.76 9.43 -7.35
N THR A 128 -3.65 9.65 -6.03
CA THR A 128 -2.79 8.85 -5.16
C THR A 128 -3.17 7.38 -5.20
N ALA A 129 -4.46 7.03 -5.07
CA ALA A 129 -4.92 5.64 -5.12
C ALA A 129 -4.55 4.93 -6.43
N GLN A 130 -4.70 5.61 -7.57
CA GLN A 130 -4.26 5.08 -8.87
C GLN A 130 -2.75 4.94 -8.96
N ARG A 131 -1.99 5.93 -8.47
CA ARG A 131 -0.52 5.94 -8.47
C ARG A 131 0.04 4.81 -7.62
N GLU A 132 -0.38 4.69 -6.36
CA GLU A 132 0.09 3.64 -5.43
C GLU A 132 -0.23 2.25 -5.96
N LEU A 133 -1.45 2.04 -6.49
CA LEU A 133 -1.83 0.78 -7.10
C LEU A 133 -0.91 0.42 -8.29
N GLN A 134 -0.57 1.41 -9.12
CA GLN A 134 0.36 1.23 -10.22
C GLN A 134 1.79 0.97 -9.75
N GLU A 135 2.28 1.70 -8.74
CA GLU A 135 3.65 1.60 -8.22
C GLU A 135 3.91 0.32 -7.41
N GLU A 136 2.90 -0.16 -6.68
CA GLU A 136 3.04 -1.34 -5.84
C GLU A 136 2.67 -2.63 -6.58
N LEU A 137 1.66 -2.60 -7.45
CA LEU A 137 1.14 -3.79 -8.12
C LEU A 137 1.37 -3.80 -9.63
N GLY A 138 1.68 -2.66 -10.26
CA GLY A 138 1.72 -2.54 -11.72
C GLY A 138 0.34 -2.48 -12.38
N VAL A 139 -0.73 -2.35 -11.58
CA VAL A 139 -2.11 -2.40 -12.07
C VAL A 139 -2.61 -0.99 -12.38
N ILE A 140 -3.12 -0.80 -13.59
CA ILE A 140 -3.72 0.47 -14.03
C ILE A 140 -5.21 0.26 -14.25
N LEU A 141 -6.04 1.04 -13.55
CA LEU A 141 -7.49 1.01 -13.64
C LEU A 141 -8.06 2.39 -13.91
N PRO A 142 -9.21 2.49 -14.61
CA PRO A 142 -9.87 3.77 -14.83
C PRO A 142 -10.42 4.34 -13.50
N LYS A 143 -10.61 5.65 -13.46
CA LYS A 143 -11.02 6.38 -12.25
C LYS A 143 -12.32 5.90 -11.62
N ASP A 144 -13.24 5.38 -12.43
CA ASP A 144 -14.56 4.89 -12.04
C ASP A 144 -14.55 3.47 -11.48
N ALA A 145 -13.40 2.79 -11.54
CA ALA A 145 -13.19 1.52 -10.83
C ALA A 145 -13.00 1.71 -9.32
N PHE A 146 -12.73 2.92 -8.84
CA PHE A 146 -12.42 3.22 -7.45
C PHE A 146 -13.64 3.83 -6.75
N GLU A 147 -14.29 3.04 -5.89
CA GLU A 147 -15.38 3.51 -5.05
C GLU A 147 -14.83 3.95 -3.69
N LEU A 148 -14.93 5.25 -3.36
CA LEU A 148 -14.63 5.73 -2.01
C LEU A 148 -15.75 5.30 -1.07
N ILE A 149 -15.47 4.37 -0.15
CA ILE A 149 -16.48 3.86 0.77
C ILE A 149 -16.52 4.69 2.06
N PHE A 150 -15.37 4.95 2.66
CA PHE A 150 -15.27 5.74 3.89
C PHE A 150 -13.88 6.33 4.10
N VAL A 151 -13.78 7.21 5.10
CA VAL A 151 -12.51 7.73 5.62
C VAL A 151 -12.43 7.32 7.08
N PHE A 152 -11.28 6.81 7.52
CA PHE A 152 -11.05 6.50 8.93
C PHE A 152 -9.77 7.15 9.43
N LEU A 153 -9.74 7.45 10.73
CA LEU A 153 -8.56 7.95 11.42
C LEU A 153 -7.93 6.80 12.20
N GLU A 154 -6.65 6.55 11.96
CA GLU A 154 -5.81 5.69 12.81
C GLU A 154 -4.80 6.56 13.56
N GLU A 155 -4.73 6.36 14.87
CA GLU A 155 -3.71 6.96 15.73
C GLU A 155 -2.88 5.82 16.34
N CYS A 156 -1.63 5.69 15.91
CA CYS A 156 -0.73 4.62 16.33
C CYS A 156 0.66 5.17 16.66
N VAL A 157 1.33 4.57 17.64
CA VAL A 157 2.72 4.91 17.99
C VAL A 157 3.55 3.64 17.96
N THR A 158 4.61 3.64 17.14
CA THR A 158 5.48 2.50 16.93
C THR A 158 6.96 2.89 17.15
N ASN A 159 7.87 1.93 16.94
CA ASN A 159 9.32 2.14 17.06
C ASN A 159 9.75 2.80 18.39
N ASN A 160 9.22 2.29 19.51
CA ASN A 160 9.48 2.80 20.86
C ASN A 160 9.20 4.31 21.02
N GLY A 161 8.14 4.82 20.37
CA GLY A 161 7.74 6.23 20.47
C GLY A 161 8.36 7.15 19.42
N LYS A 162 9.11 6.62 18.46
CA LYS A 162 9.80 7.42 17.43
C LYS A 162 9.00 7.59 16.14
N PHE A 163 7.92 6.84 15.98
CA PHE A 163 7.06 6.90 14.80
C PHE A 163 5.62 7.05 15.27
N ILE A 164 5.05 8.23 15.08
CA ILE A 164 3.70 8.59 15.49
C ILE A 164 2.88 8.70 14.20
N ASN A 165 2.01 7.73 13.97
CA ASN A 165 1.12 7.66 12.82
C ASN A 165 -0.25 8.22 13.20
N ASN A 166 -0.56 9.46 12.79
CA ASN A 166 -1.87 10.07 12.94
C ASN A 166 -2.47 10.25 11.55
N GLU A 167 -3.02 9.17 11.00
CA GLU A 167 -3.30 9.05 9.57
C GLU A 167 -4.80 8.99 9.29
N TYR A 168 -5.27 9.87 8.40
CA TYR A 168 -6.60 9.78 7.79
C TYR A 168 -6.52 9.01 6.48
N SER A 169 -7.04 7.78 6.47
CA SER A 169 -7.01 6.92 5.29
C SER A 169 -8.33 6.99 4.54
N ASP A 170 -8.27 7.47 3.30
CA ASP A 170 -9.38 7.40 2.35
C ASP A 170 -9.44 5.97 1.78
N VAL A 171 -10.53 5.26 2.06
CA VAL A 171 -10.67 3.83 1.73
C VAL A 171 -11.44 3.65 0.44
N TYR A 172 -10.73 3.18 -0.57
CA TYR A 172 -11.27 2.80 -1.87
C TYR A 172 -11.47 1.30 -1.98
N LEU A 173 -12.61 0.90 -2.54
CA LEU A 173 -12.85 -0.45 -3.02
C LEU A 173 -12.79 -0.46 -4.54
N VAL A 174 -12.09 -1.46 -5.06
CA VAL A 174 -12.06 -1.85 -6.45
C VAL A 174 -12.68 -3.23 -6.56
N THR A 175 -13.84 -3.29 -7.21
CA THR A 175 -14.54 -4.55 -7.44
C THR A 175 -14.26 -5.05 -8.86
N THR A 176 -13.76 -6.28 -8.94
CA THR A 176 -13.47 -6.98 -10.19
C THR A 176 -14.38 -8.19 -10.31
N LEU A 177 -14.77 -8.55 -11.54
CA LEU A 177 -15.60 -9.74 -11.76
C LEU A 177 -14.83 -11.02 -11.41
N GLU A 178 -13.58 -11.11 -11.89
CA GLU A 178 -12.67 -12.23 -11.68
C GLU A 178 -11.38 -11.74 -11.00
N PRO A 179 -10.65 -12.61 -10.27
CA PRO A 179 -9.35 -12.24 -9.72
C PRO A 179 -8.39 -11.72 -10.80
N ILE A 180 -7.65 -10.65 -10.46
CA ILE A 180 -6.59 -10.14 -11.34
C ILE A 180 -5.56 -11.26 -11.58
N PRO A 181 -5.27 -11.62 -12.85
CA PRO A 181 -4.30 -12.66 -13.16
C PRO A 181 -2.92 -12.33 -12.60
N ARG A 182 -2.17 -13.35 -12.16
CA ARG A 182 -0.90 -13.13 -11.46
C ARG A 182 0.14 -12.44 -12.33
N GLU A 183 0.11 -12.74 -13.62
CA GLU A 183 0.97 -12.16 -14.66
C GLU A 183 0.72 -10.66 -14.89
N ALA A 184 -0.40 -10.12 -14.42
CA ALA A 184 -0.67 -8.69 -14.48
C ALA A 184 0.12 -7.91 -13.41
N PHE A 185 0.64 -8.58 -12.37
CA PHE A 185 1.45 -7.95 -11.33
C PHE A 185 2.91 -7.85 -11.79
N THR A 186 3.37 -6.64 -12.09
CA THR A 186 4.68 -6.42 -12.72
C THR A 186 5.77 -5.90 -11.79
N LEU A 187 5.41 -5.48 -10.58
CA LEU A 187 6.33 -4.87 -9.62
C LEU A 187 6.45 -5.83 -8.42
N GLN A 188 7.62 -6.49 -8.33
CA GLN A 188 8.04 -7.42 -7.27
C GLN A 188 9.23 -6.83 -6.52
#